data_AF-A0A9X0K4D0-F1
#
_entry.id   AF-A0A9X0K4D0-F1
#
_cell.length_a   1.000
_cell.length_b   1.000
_cell.length_c   1.000
_cell.angle_alpha   90.00
_cell.angle_beta   90.00
_cell.angle_gamma   90.00
#
_symmetry.space_group_name_H-M   'P 1'
#
loop_
_entity.id
_entity.type
_entity.pdbx_description
1 polymer ?
#
loop_
_entity_poly.entity_id
_entity_poly.type
_entity_poly.pdbx_seq_one_letter_code
_entity_poly.pdbx_strand_id
1 'polypeptide(L)'
;MSRVLSTEQAKTSIQQLQAIINGGFTDQINQLDAQGRTLSDPNVWDGPLAIQFRSTTWPETKAALDKARTELEQLRGQLSQISQNIFTAGGGN
;
A
#
# COMPACT_ATOMS: atom_id res chain seq x y z
N MET A 1 -16.86 -25.06 19.57
CA MET A 1 -16.39 -24.65 18.23
C MET A 1 -17.05 -23.34 17.87
N SER A 2 -16.29 -22.24 17.92
CA SER A 2 -16.79 -20.90 17.59
C SER A 2 -17.02 -20.81 16.09
N ARG A 3 -18.28 -20.83 15.67
CA ARG A 3 -18.65 -20.78 14.25
C ARG A 3 -18.21 -19.42 13.70
N VAL A 4 -17.17 -19.42 12.85
CA VAL A 4 -16.72 -18.21 12.15
C VAL A 4 -17.88 -17.77 11.25
N LEU A 5 -18.66 -16.79 11.69
CA LEU A 5 -19.70 -16.17 10.88
C LEU A 5 -19.05 -15.14 9.96
N SER A 6 -18.27 -15.62 8.99
CA SER A 6 -17.79 -14.80 7.89
C SER A 6 -18.97 -14.53 6.98
N THR A 7 -19.72 -13.48 7.31
CA THR A 7 -20.85 -13.03 6.50
C THR A 7 -20.36 -12.78 5.06
N GLU A 8 -21.23 -12.95 4.08
CA GLU A 8 -20.91 -12.63 2.67
C GLU A 8 -20.40 -11.19 2.51
N GLN A 9 -20.81 -10.30 3.41
CA GLN A 9 -20.29 -8.93 3.51
C GLN A 9 -18.79 -8.89 3.84
N ALA A 10 -18.30 -9.71 4.78
CA ALA A 10 -16.88 -9.77 5.12
C ALA A 10 -16.03 -10.24 3.92
N LYS A 11 -16.49 -11.26 3.19
CA LYS A 11 -15.82 -11.75 1.98
C LYS A 11 -15.75 -10.66 0.91
N THR A 12 -16.87 -9.98 0.67
CA THR A 12 -16.97 -8.89 -0.31
C THR A 12 -16.02 -7.73 0.06
N SER A 13 -16.00 -7.31 1.32
CA SER A 13 -15.09 -6.24 1.77
C SER A 13 -13.63 -6.62 1.65
N ILE A 14 -13.25 -7.87 1.94
CA ILE A 14 -11.88 -8.37 1.75
C ILE A 14 -11.47 -8.30 0.28
N GLN A 15 -12.34 -8.74 -0.64
CA GLN A 15 -12.09 -8.68 -2.07
C GLN A 15 -11.94 -7.23 -2.56
N GLN A 16 -12.79 -6.31 -2.07
CA GLN A 16 -12.70 -4.89 -2.40
C GLN A 16 -11.38 -4.27 -1.89
N LEU A 17 -10.97 -4.59 -0.66
CA LEU A 17 -9.69 -4.14 -0.11
C LEU A 17 -8.51 -4.66 -0.95
N GLN A 18 -8.52 -5.94 -1.31
CA GLN A 18 -7.49 -6.52 -2.17
C GLN A 18 -7.45 -5.86 -3.55
N ALA A 19 -8.61 -5.54 -4.14
CA ALA A 19 -8.69 -4.85 -5.41
C ALA A 19 -8.12 -3.41 -5.34
N ILE A 20 -8.41 -2.68 -4.27
CA ILE A 20 -7.87 -1.32 -4.05
C ILE A 20 -6.34 -1.37 -3.90
N ILE A 21 -5.84 -2.29 -3.08
CA ILE A 21 -4.39 -2.43 -2.84
C ILE A 21 -3.67 -2.86 -4.13
N ASN A 22 -4.23 -3.80 -4.89
CA ASN A 22 -3.65 -4.26 -6.15
C ASN A 22 -3.90 -3.29 -7.33
N GLY A 23 -4.86 -2.39 -7.23
CA GLY A 23 -5.40 -1.58 -8.33
C GLY A 23 -4.65 -0.28 -8.62
N GLY A 24 -3.46 -0.09 -8.07
CA GLY A 24 -2.58 1.03 -8.46
C GLY A 24 -2.01 1.85 -7.31
N PHE A 25 -2.27 1.52 -6.05
CA PHE A 25 -1.65 2.27 -4.94
C PHE A 25 -0.11 2.18 -4.97
N THR A 26 0.43 0.98 -5.22
CA THR A 26 1.87 0.79 -5.41
C THR A 26 2.40 1.58 -6.61
N ASP A 27 1.64 1.63 -7.71
CA ASP A 27 2.01 2.39 -8.90
C ASP A 27 1.98 3.90 -8.64
N GLN A 28 0.99 4.39 -7.88
CA GLN A 28 0.91 5.77 -7.44
C GLN A 28 2.12 6.17 -6.57
N ILE A 29 2.54 5.30 -5.64
CA ILE A 29 3.77 5.53 -4.85
C ILE A 29 5.00 5.60 -5.77
N ASN A 30 5.12 4.70 -6.73
CA ASN A 30 6.24 4.72 -7.68
C ASN A 30 6.23 6.00 -8.54
N GLN A 31 5.05 6.48 -8.95
CA GLN A 31 4.90 7.73 -9.69
C GLN A 31 5.27 8.95 -8.85
N LEU A 32 4.82 9.00 -7.58
CA LEU A 32 5.25 10.03 -6.63
C LEU A 32 6.78 10.02 -6.46
N ASP A 33 7.38 8.84 -6.37
CA ASP A 33 8.83 8.70 -6.23
C ASP A 33 9.60 9.22 -7.45
N ALA A 34 9.11 8.93 -8.65
CA ALA A 34 9.70 9.44 -9.88
C ALA A 34 9.68 10.99 -9.94
N GLN A 35 8.57 11.60 -9.53
CA GLN A 35 8.46 13.07 -9.49
C GLN A 35 9.34 13.68 -8.40
N GLY A 36 9.35 13.08 -7.20
CA GLY A 36 10.20 13.53 -6.10
C GLY A 36 11.70 13.46 -6.44
N ARG A 37 12.14 12.42 -7.16
CA ARG A 37 13.51 12.33 -7.70
C ARG A 37 13.79 13.41 -8.74
N THR A 38 12.85 13.65 -9.66
CA THR A 38 12.97 14.71 -10.68
C THR A 38 13.14 16.08 -10.02
N LEU A 39 12.35 16.39 -9.00
CA LEU A 39 12.45 17.63 -8.23
C LEU A 39 13.69 17.70 -7.32
N SER A 40 14.29 16.55 -6.99
CA SER A 40 15.52 16.49 -6.19
C SER A 40 16.78 16.71 -7.02
N ASP A 41 16.69 16.63 -8.36
CA ASP A 41 17.81 16.85 -9.26
C ASP A 41 18.17 18.34 -9.33
N PRO A 42 19.41 18.74 -8.97
CA PRO A 42 19.85 20.13 -9.05
C PRO A 42 19.85 20.70 -10.48
N ASN A 43 19.89 19.85 -11.52
CA ASN A 43 19.79 20.31 -12.91
C ASN A 43 18.36 20.67 -13.31
N VAL A 44 17.35 20.19 -12.56
CA VAL A 44 15.92 20.46 -12.80
C VAL A 44 15.44 21.60 -11.91
N TRP A 45 15.80 21.56 -10.62
CA TRP A 45 15.45 22.60 -9.66
C TRP A 45 16.59 22.83 -8.67
N ASP A 46 17.06 24.07 -8.59
CA ASP A 46 18.11 24.48 -7.65
C ASP A 46 17.75 25.75 -6.87
N GLY A 47 18.47 25.95 -5.77
CA GLY A 47 18.28 27.05 -4.84
C GLY A 47 18.02 26.57 -3.40
N PRO A 48 17.92 27.50 -2.43
CA PRO A 48 17.81 27.15 -1.00
C PRO A 48 16.63 26.22 -0.67
N LEU A 49 15.47 26.43 -1.31
CA LEU A 49 14.29 25.58 -1.14
C LEU A 49 14.45 24.20 -1.78
N ALA A 50 15.12 24.11 -2.93
CA ALA A 50 15.43 22.83 -3.57
C ALA A 50 16.37 21.99 -2.70
N ILE A 51 17.36 22.63 -2.07
CA ILE A 51 18.26 22.01 -1.10
C ILE A 51 17.47 21.44 0.07
N GLN A 52 16.58 22.23 0.68
CA GLN A 52 15.73 21.77 1.79
C GLN A 52 14.86 20.59 1.37
N PHE A 53 14.26 20.67 0.18
CA PHE A 53 13.42 19.61 -0.36
C PHE A 53 14.20 18.29 -0.53
N ARG A 54 15.34 18.32 -1.25
CA ARG A 54 16.13 17.11 -1.55
C ARG A 54 16.89 16.55 -0.34
N SER A 55 17.18 17.38 0.65
CA SER A 55 17.95 16.98 1.85
C SER A 55 17.07 16.51 2.99
N THR A 56 15.80 16.91 3.03
CA THR A 56 14.94 16.66 4.20
C THR A 56 13.53 16.27 3.79
N THR A 57 12.78 17.17 3.14
CA THR A 57 11.34 16.98 2.91
C THR A 57 11.04 15.73 2.08
N TRP A 58 11.75 15.54 0.98
CA TRP A 58 11.54 14.42 0.08
C TRP A 58 12.02 13.09 0.69
N PRO A 59 13.24 12.96 1.24
CA PRO A 59 13.67 11.74 1.94
C PRO A 59 12.72 11.27 3.05
N GLU A 60 12.23 12.17 3.89
CA GLU A 60 11.27 11.85 4.95
C GLU A 60 9.94 11.35 4.39
N THR A 61 9.41 12.04 3.37
CA THR A 61 8.16 11.65 2.70
C THR A 61 8.33 10.29 2.01
N LYS A 62 9.44 10.06 1.32
CA LYS A 62 9.77 8.79 0.66
C LYS A 62 9.79 7.64 1.67
N ALA A 63 10.44 7.83 2.83
CA ALA A 63 10.49 6.82 3.88
C ALA A 63 9.07 6.46 4.40
N ALA A 64 8.19 7.46 4.56
CA ALA A 64 6.80 7.22 4.96
C ALA A 64 6.01 6.48 3.86
N LEU A 65 6.21 6.82 2.59
CA LEU A 65 5.58 6.13 1.45
C LEU A 65 6.06 4.68 1.35
N ASP A 66 7.37 4.42 1.49
CA ASP A 66 7.95 3.07 1.45
C ASP A 66 7.42 2.21 2.62
N LYS A 67 7.26 2.81 3.80
CA LYS A 67 6.62 2.16 4.95
C LYS A 67 5.15 1.83 4.65
N ALA A 68 4.37 2.78 4.16
CA ALA A 68 2.96 2.56 3.82
C ALA A 68 2.80 1.45 2.77
N ARG A 69 3.67 1.41 1.75
CA ARG A 69 3.72 0.32 0.77
C ARG A 69 3.94 -1.03 1.45
N THR A 70 4.94 -1.13 2.32
CA THR A 70 5.27 -2.37 3.02
C THR A 70 4.11 -2.85 3.88
N GLU A 71 3.49 -1.94 4.64
CA GLU A 71 2.33 -2.25 5.49
C GLU A 71 1.12 -2.75 4.68
N LEU A 72 0.87 -2.16 3.51
CA LEU A 72 -0.21 -2.60 2.62
C LEU A 72 0.08 -3.94 1.93
N GLU A 73 1.33 -4.20 1.56
CA GLU A 73 1.74 -5.52 1.04
C GLU A 73 1.56 -6.61 2.10
N GLN A 74 1.90 -6.32 3.36
CA GLN A 74 1.65 -7.21 4.50
C GLN A 74 0.16 -7.43 4.73
N LEU A 75 -0.64 -6.35 4.75
CA LEU A 75 -2.09 -6.42 4.90
C LEU A 75 -2.70 -7.29 3.80
N ARG A 76 -2.28 -7.12 2.55
CA ARG A 76 -2.73 -7.96 1.42
C ARG A 76 -2.44 -9.45 1.68
N GLY A 77 -1.24 -9.77 2.15
CA GLY A 77 -0.86 -11.14 2.50
C GLY A 77 -1.77 -11.73 3.60
N GLN A 78 -2.00 -10.95 4.66
CA GLN A 78 -2.91 -11.35 5.76
C GLN A 78 -4.35 -11.55 5.27
N LEU A 79 -4.87 -10.62 4.44
CA LEU A 79 -6.20 -10.73 3.85
C LEU A 79 -6.34 -11.96 2.95
N SER A 80 -5.30 -12.31 2.18
CA SER A 80 -5.27 -13.55 1.41
C SER A 80 -5.40 -14.78 2.31
N GLN A 81 -4.63 -14.84 3.41
CA GLN A 81 -4.72 -15.95 4.35
C GLN A 81 -6.10 -16.04 5.03
N ILE A 82 -6.65 -14.89 5.46
CA ILE A 82 -7.99 -14.81 6.06
C ILE A 82 -9.04 -15.32 5.08
N SER A 83 -8.97 -14.88 3.82
CA SER A 83 -9.90 -15.33 2.77
C SER A 83 -9.82 -16.84 2.57
N GLN A 84 -8.62 -17.42 2.46
CA GLN A 84 -8.41 -18.87 2.31
C GLN A 84 -8.99 -19.66 3.48
N ASN A 85 -8.76 -19.19 4.72
CA ASN A 85 -9.28 -19.81 5.92
C ASN A 85 -10.82 -19.76 5.97
N ILE A 86 -11.42 -18.63 5.59
CA ILE A 86 -12.89 -18.45 5.50
C ILE A 86 -13.49 -19.39 4.44
N PHE A 87 -12.93 -19.43 3.22
CA PHE A 87 -13.46 -20.25 2.14
C PHE A 87 -13.32 -21.76 2.43
N THR A 88 -12.19 -22.18 3.03
CA THR A 88 -11.97 -23.58 3.41
C THR A 88 -12.88 -24.01 4.56
N ALA A 89 -13.06 -23.15 5.58
CA ALA A 89 -13.94 -23.45 6.71
C ALA A 89 -15.44 -23.44 6.35
N GLY A 90 -15.82 -22.76 5.26
CA GLY A 90 -17.20 -22.72 4.75
C GLY A 90 -17.54 -23.77 3.69
N GLY A 91 -16.54 -24.48 3.14
CA GLY A 91 -16.72 -25.46 2.06
C GLY A 91 -17.11 -26.87 2.52
N GLY A 92 -17.27 -27.10 3.82
CA GLY A 92 -17.73 -28.37 4.38
C GLY A 92 -19.24 -28.39 4.61
N ASN A 93 -20.00 -28.74 3.57
CA ASN A 93 -21.24 -29.51 3.69
C ASN A 93 -21.22 -30.59 2.61
#